data_AF-W9WE76-F1
#
_entry.id   AF-W9WE76-F1
#
_cell.length_a   1.000
_cell.length_b   1.000
_cell.length_c   1.000
_cell.angle_alpha   90.00
_cell.angle_beta   90.00
_cell.angle_gamma   90.00
#
_symmetry.space_group_name_H-M   'P 1'
#
loop_
_entity.id
_entity.type
_entity.pdbx_description
1 polymer ?
#
loop_
_entity_poly.entity_id
_entity_poly.type
_entity_poly.pdbx_seq_one_letter_code
_entity_poly.pdbx_strand_id
1 'polypeptide(L)'
;MPFNPPQAGIFPPDDNLYRFQTNISTDSDSTISLSYLEDYEVPYHYSHTGRPALKTTETNLFSEQSDTEPLITPTPVDFPDKPAVVEEKQGFIEFRVVNNDNSRESNIILTGLKCIFQKQLPKMPKDYIARLVYDKTHLSMAIIKQPLEVVGGITYRPFNSRRFAEIVFCAISSDQQVKGYGAHLMAHLKDYVKATSPIMYFLTYADNYAIGYFKKQGFTKEITLEKSIWMGYIKDYEGGTIMQCSMLPRIRYLQAPRMLQKQKEAVMAKIRAVSKSHIVHPPPAQWKNGIVEIDPMSIPAIKESGWSPSMDELSRQPRHGPNYNQLLHLLNDMQNHTAAWPFAQPVNKDEVPDYYEVIKEPMDLSTMEERLQNDLYPRPEDFIKDAKLIFDNCRRYNNETTPYAKSANKLEKFMWQQIKNIPEWSHLAE
;
A
#
# COMPACT_ATOMS: atom_id res chain seq x y z
N MET A 1 -1.87 27.18 -33.27
CA MET A 1 -1.46 28.23 -32.32
C MET A 1 -0.28 27.71 -31.52
N PRO A 2 0.79 28.48 -31.31
CA PRO A 2 1.96 28.01 -30.57
C PRO A 2 1.57 27.80 -29.09
N PHE A 3 1.92 26.64 -28.56
CA PHE A 3 1.61 26.18 -27.21
C PHE A 3 2.61 26.81 -26.24
N ASN A 4 2.15 27.73 -25.39
CA ASN A 4 2.95 28.25 -24.27
C ASN A 4 2.83 27.28 -23.08
N PRO A 5 3.93 26.73 -22.56
CA PRO A 5 3.89 25.97 -21.31
C PRO A 5 3.55 26.89 -20.11
N PRO A 6 2.86 26.38 -19.07
CA PRO A 6 2.58 27.16 -17.88
C PRO A 6 3.89 27.52 -17.16
N GLN A 7 4.01 28.77 -16.71
CA GLN A 7 5.15 29.26 -15.92
C GLN A 7 5.32 28.46 -14.63
N ALA A 8 6.58 28.26 -14.22
CA ALA A 8 6.96 27.69 -12.94
C ALA A 8 6.30 28.47 -11.79
N GLY A 9 5.28 27.87 -11.17
CA GLY A 9 4.58 28.44 -10.03
C GLY A 9 5.29 28.08 -8.73
N ILE A 10 5.61 29.09 -7.93
CA ILE A 10 5.90 28.94 -6.50
C ILE A 10 4.56 28.66 -5.81
N PHE A 11 4.52 27.63 -4.95
CA PHE A 11 3.33 27.29 -4.15
C PHE A 11 2.87 28.51 -3.34
N PRO A 12 1.60 28.93 -3.43
CA PRO A 12 1.06 29.86 -2.44
C PRO A 12 0.98 29.13 -1.08
N PRO A 13 1.38 29.76 0.03
CA PRO A 13 1.16 29.19 1.35
C PRO A 13 -0.35 29.03 1.60
N ASP A 14 -0.76 27.83 2.04
CA ASP A 14 -2.12 27.48 2.43
C ASP A 14 -2.68 28.53 3.42
N ASP A 15 -3.85 29.12 3.11
CA ASP A 15 -5.01 29.18 4.04
C ASP A 15 -6.26 29.96 3.58
N ASN A 16 -6.42 30.43 2.32
CA ASN A 16 -7.58 31.30 2.02
C ASN A 16 -8.33 31.12 0.69
N LEU A 17 -8.25 29.97 0.02
CA LEU A 17 -8.94 29.81 -1.28
C LEU A 17 -10.27 29.06 -1.28
N TYR A 18 -10.75 28.54 -0.14
CA TYR A 18 -12.15 28.08 -0.01
C TYR A 18 -12.66 28.25 1.42
N ARG A 19 -13.01 29.49 1.80
CA ARG A 19 -13.94 29.74 2.90
C ARG A 19 -15.31 29.24 2.44
N PHE A 20 -15.74 28.06 2.87
CA PHE A 20 -17.17 27.77 2.90
C PHE A 20 -17.77 28.69 3.96
N GLN A 21 -18.46 29.76 3.52
CA GLN A 21 -19.36 30.50 4.38
C GLN A 21 -20.52 29.57 4.73
N THR A 22 -20.46 28.94 5.91
CA THR A 22 -21.63 28.40 6.56
C THR A 22 -22.44 29.58 7.12
N ASN A 23 -23.22 30.22 6.26
CA ASN A 23 -24.31 31.07 6.74
C ASN A 23 -25.48 30.14 7.08
N ILE A 24 -25.53 29.72 8.34
CA ILE A 24 -26.77 29.24 8.96
C ILE A 24 -27.64 30.49 9.10
N SER A 25 -28.57 30.68 8.17
CA SER A 25 -29.77 31.48 8.38
C SER A 25 -30.88 30.49 8.73
N THR A 26 -31.34 30.60 9.97
CA THR A 26 -32.63 30.11 10.41
C THR A 26 -33.68 30.83 9.56
N ASP A 27 -34.45 30.10 8.77
CA ASP A 27 -35.85 30.44 8.54
C ASP A 27 -36.63 29.19 8.10
N SER A 28 -37.84 29.14 8.65
CA SER A 28 -38.84 28.08 8.62
C SER A 28 -39.43 27.80 7.24
N ASP A 29 -39.94 26.58 7.10
CA ASP A 29 -40.91 26.12 6.10
C ASP A 29 -40.53 26.21 4.62
N SER A 30 -40.18 25.06 4.03
CA SER A 30 -40.85 24.56 2.82
C SER A 30 -40.30 23.19 2.41
N THR A 31 -41.23 22.24 2.32
CA THR A 31 -41.06 20.89 1.78
C THR A 31 -40.80 20.97 0.27
N ILE A 32 -39.70 20.43 -0.25
CA ILE A 32 -39.61 19.99 -1.65
C ILE A 32 -38.89 18.64 -1.73
N SER A 33 -39.62 17.72 -2.35
CA SER A 33 -39.34 16.31 -2.65
C SER A 33 -38.14 16.09 -3.57
N LEU A 34 -37.30 15.09 -3.25
CA LEU A 34 -36.35 14.47 -4.16
C LEU A 34 -36.91 13.11 -4.62
N SER A 35 -37.49 13.08 -5.82
CA SER A 35 -37.80 11.85 -6.54
C SER A 35 -36.53 11.29 -7.19
N TYR A 36 -36.03 10.18 -6.66
CA TYR A 36 -35.05 9.32 -7.34
C TYR A 36 -35.80 8.33 -8.25
N LEU A 37 -35.42 8.29 -9.52
CA LEU A 37 -35.74 7.22 -10.46
C LEU A 37 -34.65 6.14 -10.31
N GLU A 38 -34.99 5.03 -9.64
CA GLU A 38 -34.28 3.76 -9.74
C GLU A 38 -35.20 2.79 -10.48
N ASP A 39 -34.85 2.50 -11.74
CA ASP A 39 -35.36 1.33 -12.45
C ASP A 39 -34.22 0.31 -12.48
N TYR A 40 -34.44 -0.86 -11.87
CA TYR A 40 -34.23 -2.21 -12.42
C TYR A 40 -34.34 -3.24 -11.29
N GLU A 41 -35.52 -3.85 -11.20
CA GLU A 41 -35.87 -4.97 -10.32
C GLU A 41 -35.20 -6.28 -10.74
N VAL A 42 -34.84 -7.10 -9.75
CA VAL A 42 -34.83 -8.58 -9.87
C VAL A 42 -35.48 -9.17 -8.59
N PRO A 43 -36.47 -10.07 -8.68
CA PRO A 43 -37.35 -10.40 -7.56
C PRO A 43 -36.93 -11.68 -6.83
N TYR A 44 -36.99 -11.67 -5.48
CA TYR A 44 -37.19 -12.88 -4.69
C TYR A 44 -38.14 -12.61 -3.52
N HIS A 45 -39.31 -13.24 -3.58
CA HIS A 45 -40.34 -13.33 -2.54
C HIS A 45 -39.82 -13.99 -1.25
N TYR A 46 -40.24 -13.51 -0.08
CA TYR A 46 -40.85 -14.37 0.95
C TYR A 46 -41.71 -13.56 1.93
N SER A 47 -42.81 -14.21 2.33
CA SER A 47 -44.06 -13.72 2.92
C SER A 47 -44.01 -13.25 4.38
N HIS A 48 -44.78 -12.19 4.67
CA HIS A 48 -45.19 -11.76 6.01
C HIS A 48 -46.44 -12.53 6.49
N THR A 49 -46.38 -13.10 7.69
CA THR A 49 -47.54 -13.42 8.55
C THR A 49 -47.13 -12.97 9.95
N GLY A 50 -47.69 -11.94 10.57
CA GLY A 50 -49.08 -11.83 11.01
C GLY A 50 -49.10 -11.93 12.55
N ARG A 51 -49.13 -10.79 13.26
CA ARG A 51 -49.45 -10.72 14.70
C ARG A 51 -50.72 -9.89 14.89
N PRO A 52 -51.73 -10.37 15.63
CA PRO A 52 -52.92 -9.58 15.94
C PRO A 52 -52.68 -8.69 17.16
N ALA A 53 -53.34 -7.54 17.15
CA ALA A 53 -53.38 -6.56 18.21
C ALA A 53 -54.31 -6.98 19.36
N LEU A 54 -53.96 -6.62 20.60
CA LEU A 54 -54.92 -6.41 21.69
C LEU A 54 -54.43 -5.27 22.57
N LYS A 55 -55.26 -4.22 22.66
CA LYS A 55 -55.15 -3.07 23.55
C LYS A 55 -55.60 -3.48 24.95
N THR A 56 -54.88 -3.06 25.98
CA THR A 56 -55.46 -2.69 27.27
C THR A 56 -54.62 -1.59 27.89
N THR A 57 -55.32 -0.49 28.13
CA THR A 57 -54.97 0.74 28.85
C THR A 57 -54.55 0.43 30.28
N GLU A 58 -53.51 1.08 30.82
CA GLU A 58 -53.62 1.90 32.05
C GLU A 58 -52.30 2.58 32.46
N THR A 59 -52.41 3.91 32.56
CA THR A 59 -51.75 4.82 33.50
C THR A 59 -50.23 4.98 33.52
N ASN A 60 -49.81 6.06 32.85
CA ASN A 60 -48.77 7.02 33.20
C ASN A 60 -48.08 6.86 34.57
N LEU A 61 -46.81 6.47 34.52
CA LEU A 61 -45.75 6.94 35.41
C LEU A 61 -44.55 7.30 34.51
N PHE A 62 -44.64 8.42 33.80
CA PHE A 62 -43.49 9.03 33.14
C PHE A 62 -42.57 9.62 34.21
N SER A 63 -41.51 8.90 34.58
CA SER A 63 -40.29 9.55 35.03
C SER A 63 -39.59 10.09 33.78
N GLU A 64 -39.54 11.41 33.63
CA GLU A 64 -38.69 12.08 32.65
C GLU A 64 -37.23 11.74 32.96
N GLN A 65 -36.70 10.67 32.34
CA GLN A 65 -35.27 10.55 32.11
C GLN A 65 -35.00 11.25 30.79
N SER A 66 -34.40 12.43 30.90
CA SER A 66 -33.84 13.14 29.76
C SER A 66 -32.83 12.23 29.06
N ASP A 67 -33.19 11.73 27.88
CA ASP A 67 -32.25 11.22 26.88
C ASP A 67 -31.40 12.40 26.36
N THR A 68 -30.56 12.96 27.22
CA THR A 68 -29.41 13.74 26.76
C THR A 68 -28.46 12.77 26.10
N GLU A 69 -28.47 12.73 24.76
CA GLU A 69 -27.35 12.20 23.98
C GLU A 69 -26.06 12.79 24.59
N PRO A 70 -25.05 11.97 24.92
CA PRO A 70 -23.82 12.48 25.48
C PRO A 70 -23.23 13.49 24.50
N LEU A 71 -23.09 14.75 24.94
CA LEU A 71 -22.38 15.80 24.21
C LEU A 71 -21.01 15.27 23.80
N ILE A 72 -20.84 14.96 22.51
CA ILE A 72 -19.56 14.59 21.94
C ILE A 72 -18.72 15.86 21.94
N THR A 73 -17.95 16.06 23.00
CA THR A 73 -16.94 17.11 23.03
C THR A 73 -15.87 16.74 22.01
N PRO A 74 -15.56 17.62 21.03
CA PRO A 74 -14.54 17.32 20.04
C PRO A 74 -13.18 17.27 20.73
N THR A 75 -12.68 16.05 20.98
CA THR A 75 -11.34 15.86 21.51
C THR A 75 -10.32 16.27 20.45
N PRO A 76 -9.38 17.18 20.76
CA PRO A 76 -8.28 17.48 19.84
C PRO A 76 -7.51 16.19 19.52
N VAL A 77 -7.35 15.90 18.23
CA VAL A 77 -6.58 14.75 17.78
C VAL A 77 -5.18 15.22 17.44
N ASP A 78 -4.23 14.85 18.28
CA ASP A 78 -2.82 15.15 18.06
C ASP A 78 -2.31 14.45 16.80
N PHE A 79 -1.60 15.21 15.96
CA PHE A 79 -1.02 14.73 14.73
C PHE A 79 0.45 15.14 14.66
N PRO A 80 1.39 14.27 15.06
CA PRO A 80 2.81 14.57 14.94
C PRO A 80 3.21 14.54 13.47
N ASP A 81 3.70 15.67 12.97
CA ASP A 81 4.21 15.79 11.61
C ASP A 81 5.52 15.02 11.45
N LYS A 82 5.73 14.45 10.26
CA LYS A 82 7.00 13.82 9.90
C LYS A 82 8.09 14.88 9.68
N PRO A 83 9.39 14.55 9.86
CA PRO A 83 10.48 15.51 9.69
C PRO A 83 10.44 16.28 8.36
N ALA A 84 10.19 15.59 7.25
CA ALA A 84 10.07 16.22 5.92
C ALA A 84 8.95 17.28 5.84
N VAL A 85 7.82 17.05 6.51
CA VAL A 85 6.69 17.99 6.53
C VAL A 85 7.05 19.21 7.38
N VAL A 86 7.72 19.00 8.51
CA VAL A 86 8.20 20.08 9.39
C VAL A 86 9.21 20.97 8.66
N GLU A 87 10.19 20.36 7.99
CA GLU A 87 11.22 21.07 7.23
C GLU A 87 10.62 21.90 6.08
N GLU A 88 9.60 21.39 5.39
CA GLU A 88 8.88 22.14 4.36
C GLU A 88 8.13 23.33 4.95
N LYS A 89 7.38 23.12 6.06
CA LYS A 89 6.67 24.21 6.75
C LYS A 89 7.59 25.31 7.26
N GLN A 90 8.82 24.96 7.62
CA GLN A 90 9.86 25.90 8.05
C GLN A 90 10.60 26.55 6.88
N GLY A 91 10.33 26.15 5.63
CA GLY A 91 10.97 26.68 4.43
C GLY A 91 12.40 26.17 4.20
N PHE A 92 12.84 25.13 4.92
CA PHE A 92 14.16 24.53 4.73
C PHE A 92 14.24 23.72 3.45
N ILE A 93 13.12 23.10 3.07
CA ILE A 93 12.97 22.40 1.80
C ILE A 93 11.78 22.95 1.02
N GLU A 94 11.82 22.76 -0.29
CA GLU A 94 10.73 23.07 -1.20
C GLU A 94 10.63 22.02 -2.31
N PHE A 95 9.45 21.89 -2.90
CA PHE A 95 9.18 20.99 -4.01
C PHE A 95 8.99 21.80 -5.28
N ARG A 96 9.80 21.54 -6.30
CA ARG A 96 9.71 22.25 -7.59
C ARG A 96 9.57 21.27 -8.74
N VAL A 97 8.66 21.59 -9.65
CA VAL A 97 8.53 20.88 -10.92
C VAL A 97 9.30 21.64 -11.99
N VAL A 98 10.27 20.97 -12.60
CA VAL A 98 11.16 21.54 -13.62
C VAL A 98 11.19 20.65 -14.86
N ASN A 99 11.49 21.25 -16.01
CA ASN A 99 11.82 20.56 -17.25
C ASN A 99 12.96 21.28 -17.97
N ASN A 100 13.40 20.74 -19.10
CA ASN A 100 14.41 21.40 -19.92
C ASN A 100 13.80 22.57 -20.72
N ASP A 101 13.59 23.69 -20.03
CA ASP A 101 13.12 24.98 -20.54
C ASP A 101 14.26 25.91 -20.99
N ASN A 102 15.50 25.42 -21.00
CA ASN A 102 16.74 26.19 -21.18
C ASN A 102 17.03 27.27 -20.12
N SER A 103 16.29 27.33 -19.01
CA SER A 103 16.60 28.24 -17.92
C SER A 103 17.83 27.75 -17.13
N ARG A 104 18.60 28.69 -16.57
CA ARG A 104 19.79 28.34 -15.76
C ARG A 104 19.41 27.54 -14.52
N GLU A 105 18.33 27.92 -13.85
CA GLU A 105 17.88 27.31 -12.61
C GLU A 105 17.36 25.88 -12.83
N SER A 106 16.47 25.66 -13.80
CA SER A 106 16.01 24.32 -14.18
C SER A 106 17.19 23.44 -14.57
N ASN A 107 18.17 23.96 -15.33
CA ASN A 107 19.38 23.20 -15.68
C ASN A 107 20.21 22.79 -14.47
N ILE A 108 20.37 23.64 -13.46
CA ILE A 108 21.08 23.28 -12.23
C ILE A 108 20.35 22.14 -11.51
N ILE A 109 19.02 22.27 -11.36
CA ILE A 109 18.20 21.27 -10.67
C ILE A 109 18.21 19.93 -11.41
N LEU A 110 17.99 19.94 -12.73
CA LEU A 110 18.04 18.74 -13.57
C LEU A 110 19.42 18.08 -13.54
N THR A 111 20.50 18.87 -13.50
CA THR A 111 21.86 18.35 -13.37
C THR A 111 22.07 17.68 -12.01
N GLY A 112 21.57 18.28 -10.93
CA GLY A 112 21.58 17.68 -9.59
C GLY A 112 20.82 16.35 -9.55
N LEU A 113 19.60 16.32 -10.10
CA LEU A 113 18.79 15.11 -10.21
C LEU A 113 19.48 14.01 -11.01
N LYS A 114 20.03 14.35 -12.19
CA LYS A 114 20.82 13.41 -13.00
C LYS A 114 21.94 12.78 -12.19
N CYS A 115 22.70 13.59 -11.44
CA CYS A 115 23.80 13.09 -10.60
C CYS A 115 23.30 12.14 -9.49
N ILE A 116 22.15 12.43 -8.88
CA ILE A 116 21.53 11.53 -7.88
C ILE A 116 21.09 10.23 -8.54
N PHE A 117 20.34 10.29 -9.64
CA PHE A 117 19.88 9.10 -10.36
C PHE A 117 21.05 8.23 -10.81
N GLN A 118 22.12 8.81 -11.36
CA GLN A 118 23.32 8.07 -11.77
C GLN A 118 24.03 7.36 -10.62
N LYS A 119 23.93 7.88 -9.38
CA LYS A 119 24.49 7.26 -8.18
C LYS A 119 23.56 6.19 -7.59
N GLN A 120 22.26 6.49 -7.50
CA GLN A 120 21.27 5.64 -6.83
C GLN A 120 20.74 4.51 -7.72
N LEU A 121 20.86 4.64 -9.05
CA LEU A 121 20.41 3.65 -10.03
C LEU A 121 21.61 3.11 -10.83
N PRO A 122 22.53 2.33 -10.22
CA PRO A 122 23.77 1.91 -10.88
C PRO A 122 23.55 0.93 -12.04
N LYS A 123 22.38 0.28 -12.11
CA LYS A 123 21.99 -0.60 -13.23
C LYS A 123 21.57 0.18 -14.48
N MET A 124 21.27 1.47 -14.35
CA MET A 124 20.83 2.31 -15.46
C MET A 124 22.03 2.99 -16.12
N PRO A 125 22.18 2.92 -17.47
CA PRO A 125 23.29 3.60 -18.15
C PRO A 125 23.28 5.11 -17.91
N LYS A 126 24.46 5.68 -17.63
CA LYS A 126 24.59 7.10 -17.28
C LYS A 126 24.08 8.04 -18.38
N ASP A 127 24.36 7.71 -19.63
CA ASP A 127 23.92 8.48 -20.80
C ASP A 127 22.41 8.37 -21.01
N TYR A 128 21.83 7.21 -20.70
CA TYR A 128 20.39 7.00 -20.74
C TYR A 128 19.67 7.91 -19.74
N ILE A 129 20.15 7.95 -18.50
CA ILE A 129 19.62 8.84 -17.46
C ILE A 129 19.72 10.30 -17.92
N ALA A 130 20.90 10.74 -18.36
CA ALA A 130 21.12 12.10 -18.80
C ALA A 130 20.15 12.48 -19.94
N ARG A 131 20.02 11.62 -20.95
CA ARG A 131 19.15 11.85 -22.10
C ARG A 131 17.68 12.05 -21.69
N LEU A 132 17.16 11.25 -20.76
CA LEU A 132 15.75 11.35 -20.34
C LEU A 132 15.51 12.49 -19.35
N VAL A 133 16.44 12.76 -18.43
CA VAL A 133 16.31 13.88 -17.48
C VAL A 133 16.29 15.23 -18.22
N TYR A 134 17.09 15.39 -19.29
CA TYR A 134 17.10 16.60 -20.11
C TYR A 134 16.12 16.58 -21.27
N ASP A 135 15.31 15.53 -21.43
CA ASP A 135 14.32 15.45 -22.48
C ASP A 135 13.16 16.42 -22.20
N LYS A 136 12.76 17.22 -23.20
CA LYS A 136 11.73 18.26 -23.03
C LYS A 136 10.32 17.70 -22.80
N THR A 137 10.08 16.44 -23.14
CA THR A 137 8.81 15.76 -22.91
C THR A 137 8.71 15.15 -21.51
N HIS A 138 9.80 15.15 -20.75
CA HIS A 138 9.85 14.70 -19.37
C HIS A 138 9.77 15.88 -18.40
N LEU A 139 9.10 15.65 -17.29
CA LEU A 139 9.02 16.58 -16.16
C LEU A 139 9.72 15.93 -14.97
N SER A 140 10.36 16.75 -14.14
CA SER A 140 10.98 16.28 -12.90
C SER A 140 10.47 17.08 -11.72
N MET A 141 9.93 16.40 -10.72
CA MET A 141 9.67 16.99 -9.41
C MET A 141 10.90 16.78 -8.52
N ALA A 142 11.54 17.87 -8.11
CA ALA A 142 12.73 17.87 -7.28
C ALA A 142 12.40 18.35 -5.85
N ILE A 143 13.08 17.75 -4.88
CA ILE A 143 13.20 18.30 -3.53
C ILE A 143 14.46 19.15 -3.51
N ILE A 144 14.28 20.42 -3.16
CA ILE A 144 15.37 21.39 -3.08
C ILE A 144 15.48 21.82 -1.63
N LYS A 145 16.70 21.75 -1.10
CA LYS A 145 17.07 22.34 0.18
C LYS A 145 17.74 23.68 -0.07
N GLN A 146 17.36 24.70 0.70
CA GLN A 146 17.89 26.06 0.50
C GLN A 146 19.42 26.10 0.68
N PRO A 147 20.17 26.82 -0.18
CA PRO A 147 19.66 27.72 -1.23
C PRO A 147 19.32 27.06 -2.58
N LEU A 148 19.94 25.94 -2.97
CA LEU A 148 19.65 25.23 -4.23
C LEU A 148 20.22 23.79 -4.28
N GLU A 149 20.30 23.12 -3.13
CA GLU A 149 20.80 21.75 -3.03
C GLU A 149 19.70 20.75 -3.41
N VAL A 150 19.94 19.91 -4.41
CA VAL A 150 18.98 18.87 -4.81
C VAL A 150 19.14 17.66 -3.88
N VAL A 151 18.07 17.29 -3.18
CA VAL A 151 18.03 16.15 -2.24
C VAL A 151 17.56 14.86 -2.92
N GLY A 152 16.69 14.98 -3.92
CA GLY A 152 16.11 13.86 -4.63
C GLY A 152 14.99 14.30 -5.54
N GLY A 153 14.39 13.37 -6.27
CA GLY A 153 13.29 13.69 -7.17
C GLY A 153 12.69 12.51 -7.89
N ILE A 154 11.62 12.81 -8.62
CA ILE A 154 10.95 11.90 -9.54
C ILE A 154 10.94 12.53 -10.93
N THR A 155 11.47 11.83 -11.92
CA THR A 155 11.30 12.17 -13.34
C THR A 155 10.17 11.31 -13.90
N TYR A 156 9.19 11.95 -14.53
CA TYR A 156 8.04 11.30 -15.12
C TYR A 156 7.70 11.87 -16.49
N ARG A 157 7.04 11.07 -17.32
CA ARG A 157 6.57 11.45 -18.65
C ARG A 157 5.04 11.41 -18.70
N PRO A 158 4.36 12.57 -18.83
CA PRO A 158 2.91 12.61 -18.87
C PRO A 158 2.35 12.23 -20.25
N PHE A 159 1.31 11.40 -20.26
CA PHE A 159 0.50 11.10 -21.45
C PHE A 159 -0.93 11.58 -21.23
N ASN A 160 -1.13 12.90 -21.28
CA ASN A 160 -2.41 13.55 -20.93
C ASN A 160 -3.61 12.99 -21.70
N SER A 161 -3.46 12.71 -23.00
CA SER A 161 -4.54 12.13 -23.84
C SER A 161 -4.93 10.70 -23.43
N ARG A 162 -4.01 9.98 -22.77
CA ARG A 162 -4.18 8.59 -22.31
C ARG A 162 -4.41 8.50 -20.79
N ARG A 163 -4.45 9.65 -20.10
CA ARG A 163 -4.74 9.79 -18.67
C ARG A 163 -3.78 9.04 -17.74
N PHE A 164 -2.58 8.70 -18.20
CA PHE A 164 -1.53 8.10 -17.37
C PHE A 164 -0.20 8.87 -17.49
N ALA A 165 0.70 8.67 -16.53
CA ALA A 165 2.09 9.09 -16.61
C ALA A 165 3.02 7.91 -16.32
N GLU A 166 4.13 7.87 -17.03
CA GLU A 166 5.23 6.94 -16.77
C GLU A 166 6.17 7.56 -15.74
N ILE A 167 6.39 6.91 -14.60
CA ILE A 167 7.49 7.26 -13.69
C ILE A 167 8.74 6.58 -14.20
N VAL A 168 9.70 7.39 -14.64
CA VAL A 168 10.94 6.93 -15.28
C VAL A 168 12.03 6.74 -14.23
N PHE A 169 12.22 7.73 -13.37
CA PHE A 169 13.21 7.68 -12.29
C PHE A 169 12.59 8.16 -10.98
N CYS A 170 12.96 7.50 -9.87
CA CYS A 170 12.59 7.91 -8.53
C CYS A 170 13.75 7.58 -7.59
N ALA A 171 14.38 8.61 -7.02
CA ALA A 171 15.49 8.41 -6.10
C ALA A 171 15.65 9.58 -5.13
N ILE A 172 16.12 9.26 -3.92
CA ILE A 172 16.52 10.21 -2.89
C ILE A 172 18.00 9.94 -2.56
N SER A 173 18.77 11.01 -2.34
CA SER A 173 20.17 10.89 -1.92
C SER A 173 20.31 10.03 -0.66
N SER A 174 21.32 9.15 -0.61
CA SER A 174 21.48 8.15 0.45
C SER A 174 21.57 8.73 1.86
N ASP A 175 22.23 9.87 2.01
CA ASP A 175 22.38 10.61 3.27
C ASP A 175 21.06 11.21 3.80
N GLN A 176 20.05 11.32 2.92
CA GLN A 176 18.73 11.87 3.22
C GLN A 176 17.63 10.80 3.25
N GLN A 177 17.98 9.52 3.07
CA GLN A 177 17.01 8.43 3.17
C GLN A 177 16.48 8.29 4.62
N VAL A 178 15.36 7.57 4.78
CA VAL A 178 14.69 7.31 6.08
C VAL A 178 13.97 8.50 6.73
N LYS A 179 14.24 9.76 6.33
CA LYS A 179 13.51 10.94 6.84
C LYS A 179 12.07 11.10 6.34
N GLY A 180 11.63 10.21 5.46
CA GLY A 180 10.28 10.22 4.88
C GLY A 180 10.13 11.04 3.59
N TYR A 181 11.22 11.62 3.06
CA TYR A 181 11.17 12.43 1.84
C TYR A 181 10.56 11.71 0.63
N GLY A 182 10.84 10.42 0.43
CA GLY A 182 10.27 9.68 -0.71
C GLY A 182 8.74 9.61 -0.69
N ALA A 183 8.16 9.30 0.47
CA ALA A 183 6.71 9.28 0.64
C ALA A 183 6.10 10.69 0.47
N HIS A 184 6.78 11.70 1.00
CA HIS A 184 6.35 13.11 0.88
C HIS A 184 6.39 13.60 -0.57
N LEU A 185 7.45 13.26 -1.30
CA LEU A 185 7.61 13.53 -2.73
C LEU A 185 6.54 12.87 -3.58
N MET A 186 6.20 11.61 -3.32
CA MET A 186 5.13 10.93 -4.04
C MET A 186 3.76 11.54 -3.75
N ALA A 187 3.51 12.00 -2.52
CA ALA A 187 2.28 12.71 -2.16
C ALA A 187 2.16 14.04 -2.92
N HIS A 188 3.25 14.84 -2.94
CA HIS A 188 3.35 16.06 -3.74
C HIS A 188 3.13 15.79 -5.23
N LEU A 189 3.76 14.75 -5.78
CA LEU A 189 3.59 14.38 -7.20
C LEU A 189 2.14 14.05 -7.53
N LYS A 190 1.49 13.23 -6.71
CA LYS A 190 0.08 12.85 -6.90
C LYS A 190 -0.84 14.06 -6.86
N ASP A 191 -0.70 14.91 -5.85
CA ASP A 191 -1.55 16.10 -5.71
C ASP A 191 -1.30 17.10 -6.85
N TYR A 192 -0.04 17.31 -7.23
CA TYR A 192 0.33 18.18 -8.35
C TYR A 192 -0.25 17.68 -9.69
N VAL A 193 -0.04 16.41 -10.03
CA VAL A 193 -0.48 15.84 -11.31
C VAL A 193 -2.01 15.84 -11.39
N LYS A 194 -2.70 15.51 -10.29
CA LYS A 194 -4.17 15.59 -10.23
C LYS A 194 -4.71 17.00 -10.39
N ALA A 195 -4.02 18.01 -9.85
CA ALA A 195 -4.46 19.39 -9.93
C ALA A 195 -4.19 20.03 -11.29
N THR A 196 -3.16 19.57 -12.01
CA THR A 196 -2.66 20.22 -13.23
C THR A 196 -2.97 19.46 -14.52
N SER A 197 -3.46 18.22 -14.45
CA SER A 197 -3.64 17.34 -15.61
C SER A 197 -4.80 16.36 -15.42
N PRO A 198 -5.31 15.72 -16.50
CA PRO A 198 -6.36 14.69 -16.42
C PRO A 198 -5.83 13.30 -16.00
N ILE A 199 -4.55 13.21 -15.62
CA ILE A 199 -3.87 11.95 -15.31
C ILE A 199 -4.38 11.40 -13.99
N MET A 200 -4.75 10.11 -14.00
CA MET A 200 -5.24 9.38 -12.83
C MET A 200 -4.43 8.11 -12.53
N TYR A 201 -3.53 7.73 -13.45
CA TYR A 201 -2.74 6.50 -13.34
C TYR A 201 -1.25 6.80 -13.44
N PHE A 202 -0.45 6.16 -12.59
CA PHE A 202 0.99 6.07 -12.78
C PHE A 202 1.37 4.64 -13.15
N LEU A 203 2.23 4.51 -14.15
CA LEU A 203 2.90 3.26 -14.49
C LEU A 203 4.40 3.41 -14.27
N THR A 204 5.04 2.38 -13.76
CA THR A 204 6.49 2.36 -13.53
C THR A 204 7.02 0.96 -13.68
N TYR A 205 8.24 0.82 -14.17
CA TYR A 205 9.03 -0.38 -13.93
C TYR A 205 9.82 -0.18 -12.63
N ALA A 206 9.59 -1.05 -11.66
CA ALA A 206 10.25 -1.01 -10.37
C ALA A 206 11.30 -2.13 -10.28
N ASP A 207 12.52 -1.78 -9.89
CA ASP A 207 13.52 -2.75 -9.47
C ASP A 207 13.02 -3.53 -8.24
N ASN A 208 13.48 -4.76 -8.06
CA ASN A 208 13.08 -5.63 -6.94
C ASN A 208 13.21 -4.96 -5.56
N TYR A 209 14.27 -4.17 -5.35
CA TYR A 209 14.49 -3.42 -4.11
C TYR A 209 13.50 -2.27 -3.89
N ALA A 210 12.88 -1.76 -4.95
CA ALA A 210 11.95 -0.63 -4.92
C ALA A 210 10.48 -1.06 -4.83
N ILE A 211 10.15 -2.34 -5.08
CA ILE A 211 8.77 -2.85 -5.05
C ILE A 211 8.10 -2.52 -3.71
N GLY A 212 8.78 -2.73 -2.58
CA GLY A 212 8.24 -2.43 -1.25
C GLY A 212 7.92 -0.95 -1.05
N TYR A 213 8.72 -0.05 -1.62
CA TYR A 213 8.45 1.39 -1.61
C TYR A 213 7.19 1.71 -2.42
N PHE A 214 7.11 1.24 -3.67
CA PHE A 214 5.97 1.50 -4.56
C PHE A 214 4.67 0.88 -4.01
N LYS A 215 4.71 -0.33 -3.44
CA LYS A 215 3.57 -0.93 -2.72
C LYS A 215 3.06 -0.01 -1.61
N LYS A 216 3.94 0.53 -0.77
CA LYS A 216 3.57 1.49 0.29
C LYS A 216 2.99 2.80 -0.27
N GLN A 217 3.34 3.16 -1.51
CA GLN A 217 2.76 4.31 -2.21
C GLN A 217 1.47 3.95 -2.98
N GLY A 218 0.90 2.76 -2.80
CA GLY A 218 -0.35 2.36 -3.46
C GLY A 218 -0.17 1.93 -4.92
N PHE A 219 1.01 1.41 -5.27
CA PHE A 219 1.21 0.69 -6.52
C PHE A 219 0.94 -0.80 -6.31
N THR A 220 0.39 -1.45 -7.33
CA THR A 220 0.17 -2.90 -7.40
C THR A 220 0.87 -3.48 -8.63
N LYS A 221 1.18 -4.78 -8.61
CA LYS A 221 1.65 -5.52 -9.78
C LYS A 221 0.53 -5.79 -10.79
N GLU A 222 -0.72 -5.72 -10.33
CA GLU A 222 -1.90 -5.92 -11.16
C GLU A 222 -2.18 -4.68 -12.02
N ILE A 223 -1.97 -4.80 -13.33
CA ILE A 223 -2.19 -3.72 -14.27
C ILE A 223 -3.63 -3.78 -14.77
N THR A 224 -4.50 -2.97 -14.16
CA THR A 224 -5.92 -2.89 -14.54
C THR A 224 -6.15 -1.98 -15.76
N LEU A 225 -5.15 -1.16 -16.12
CA LEU A 225 -5.22 -0.32 -17.31
C LEU A 225 -5.06 -1.17 -18.59
N GLU A 226 -5.98 -1.01 -19.54
CA GLU A 226 -5.99 -1.78 -20.78
C GLU A 226 -4.66 -1.66 -21.54
N LYS A 227 -4.12 -2.79 -22.03
CA LYS A 227 -2.82 -2.84 -22.72
C LYS A 227 -2.73 -1.83 -23.88
N SER A 228 -3.81 -1.61 -24.64
CA SER A 228 -3.86 -0.65 -25.76
C SER A 228 -3.59 0.81 -25.34
N ILE A 229 -3.77 1.14 -24.05
CA ILE A 229 -3.56 2.47 -23.49
C ILE A 229 -2.07 2.75 -23.24
N TRP A 230 -1.27 1.74 -22.86
CA TRP A 230 0.10 1.98 -22.38
C TRP A 230 1.18 1.17 -23.12
N MET A 231 0.82 0.03 -23.70
CA MET A 231 1.77 -0.84 -24.40
C MET A 231 2.34 -0.10 -25.63
N GLY A 232 3.67 -0.10 -25.74
CA GLY A 232 4.41 0.65 -26.78
C GLY A 232 4.64 2.13 -26.48
N TYR A 233 4.07 2.67 -25.39
CA TYR A 233 4.28 4.07 -24.98
C TYR A 233 5.31 4.22 -23.86
N ILE A 234 5.33 3.28 -22.92
CA ILE A 234 6.31 3.21 -21.84
C ILE A 234 7.54 2.41 -22.27
N LYS A 235 8.63 2.57 -21.53
CA LYS A 235 9.85 1.79 -21.76
C LYS A 235 9.87 0.53 -20.91
N ASP A 236 10.20 -0.58 -21.54
CA ASP A 236 10.41 -1.86 -20.88
C ASP A 236 11.85 -1.92 -20.37
N TYR A 237 12.01 -2.29 -19.10
CA TYR A 237 13.33 -2.42 -18.46
C TYR A 237 13.56 -3.87 -18.08
N GLU A 238 14.66 -4.44 -18.55
CA GLU A 238 15.03 -5.82 -18.22
C GLU A 238 15.24 -5.98 -16.71
N GLY A 239 14.55 -6.96 -16.11
CA GLY A 239 14.59 -7.21 -14.67
C GLY A 239 13.78 -6.22 -13.81
N GLY A 240 13.02 -5.31 -14.42
CA GLY A 240 12.05 -4.47 -13.73
C GLY A 240 10.67 -5.13 -13.67
N THR A 241 9.95 -4.95 -12.57
CA THR A 241 8.54 -5.36 -12.45
C THR A 241 7.64 -4.18 -12.78
N ILE A 242 6.75 -4.32 -13.76
CA ILE A 242 5.74 -3.31 -14.05
C ILE A 242 4.77 -3.17 -12.86
N MET A 243 4.47 -1.93 -12.46
CA MET A 243 3.54 -1.63 -11.39
C MET A 243 2.64 -0.45 -11.76
N GLN A 244 1.38 -0.50 -11.32
CA GLN A 244 0.38 0.53 -11.53
C GLN A 244 -0.07 1.17 -10.22
N CYS A 245 -0.17 2.49 -10.17
CA CYS A 245 -0.89 3.23 -9.13
C CYS A 245 -2.13 3.88 -9.72
N SER A 246 -3.30 3.55 -9.18
CA SER A 246 -4.58 4.21 -9.48
C SER A 246 -4.85 5.25 -8.41
N MET A 247 -4.84 6.53 -8.77
CA MET A 247 -5.05 7.61 -7.81
C MET A 247 -6.52 7.70 -7.38
N LEU A 248 -6.75 8.00 -6.09
CA LEU A 248 -8.09 8.23 -5.56
C LEU A 248 -8.55 9.64 -5.93
N PRO A 249 -9.78 9.83 -6.44
CA PRO A 249 -10.22 11.11 -7.00
C PRO A 249 -10.35 12.21 -5.94
N ARG A 250 -10.93 11.90 -4.78
CA ARG A 250 -11.32 12.91 -3.78
C ARG A 250 -10.26 13.25 -2.74
N ILE A 251 -9.17 12.50 -2.67
CA ILE A 251 -8.15 12.68 -1.62
C ILE A 251 -7.10 13.72 -2.02
N ARG A 252 -6.65 14.52 -1.05
CA ARG A 252 -5.37 15.24 -1.11
C ARG A 252 -4.33 14.40 -0.36
N TYR A 253 -3.37 13.82 -1.08
CA TYR A 253 -2.40 12.88 -0.54
C TYR A 253 -1.52 13.49 0.55
N LEU A 254 -1.17 14.78 0.46
CA LEU A 254 -0.45 15.50 1.51
C LEU A 254 -1.22 15.56 2.84
N GLN A 255 -2.55 15.51 2.79
CA GLN A 255 -3.43 15.51 3.97
C GLN A 255 -3.93 14.12 4.35
N ALA A 256 -3.57 13.09 3.58
CA ALA A 256 -4.04 11.71 3.82
C ALA A 256 -3.70 11.20 5.23
N PRO A 257 -2.48 11.43 5.79
CA PRO A 257 -2.18 11.00 7.16
C PRO A 257 -3.13 11.61 8.21
N ARG A 258 -3.41 12.91 8.11
CA ARG A 258 -4.32 13.62 9.01
C ARG A 258 -5.77 13.15 8.83
N MET A 259 -6.20 12.91 7.58
CA MET A 259 -7.52 12.37 7.27
C MET A 259 -7.72 10.98 7.88
N LEU A 260 -6.74 10.08 7.71
CA LEU A 260 -6.78 8.72 8.27
C LEU A 260 -6.83 8.74 9.80
N GLN A 261 -6.07 9.63 10.43
CA GLN A 261 -6.10 9.78 11.89
C GLN A 261 -7.46 10.27 12.39
N LYS A 262 -8.09 11.23 11.68
CA LYS A 262 -9.47 11.66 11.99
C LYS A 262 -10.50 10.54 11.80
N GLN A 263 -10.39 9.77 10.73
CA GLN A 263 -11.26 8.61 10.48
C GLN A 263 -11.11 7.55 11.57
N LYS A 264 -9.86 7.24 11.96
CA LYS A 264 -9.57 6.33 13.07
C LYS A 264 -10.22 6.83 14.37
N GLU A 265 -10.06 8.11 14.70
CA GLU A 265 -10.67 8.64 15.93
C GLU A 265 -12.19 8.64 15.89
N ALA A 266 -12.81 8.94 14.73
CA ALA A 266 -14.26 8.85 14.58
C ALA A 266 -14.78 7.42 14.82
N VAL A 267 -14.10 6.42 14.27
CA VAL A 267 -14.40 5.01 14.53
C VAL A 267 -14.20 4.67 16.01
N MET A 268 -13.07 5.09 16.61
CA MET A 268 -12.78 4.85 18.02
C MET A 268 -13.80 5.53 18.95
N ALA A 269 -14.27 6.73 18.64
CA ALA A 269 -15.30 7.42 19.41
C ALA A 269 -16.63 6.64 19.38
N LYS A 270 -17.02 6.12 18.21
CA LYS A 270 -18.21 5.26 18.10
C LYS A 270 -18.04 3.95 18.85
N ILE A 271 -16.84 3.35 18.80
CA ILE A 271 -16.51 2.16 19.60
C ILE A 271 -16.62 2.49 21.08
N ARG A 272 -16.02 3.57 21.59
CA ARG A 272 -16.07 3.95 23.02
C ARG A 272 -17.50 4.20 23.52
N ALA A 273 -18.39 4.71 22.67
CA ALA A 273 -19.80 4.95 23.04
C ALA A 273 -20.59 3.66 23.32
N VAL A 274 -20.16 2.52 22.76
CA VAL A 274 -20.86 1.22 22.90
C VAL A 274 -20.01 0.20 23.67
N SER A 275 -18.69 0.30 23.57
CA SER A 275 -17.74 -0.66 24.10
C SER A 275 -17.48 -0.42 25.58
N LYS A 276 -17.68 -1.48 26.36
CA LYS A 276 -17.25 -1.58 27.75
C LYS A 276 -15.79 -2.04 27.90
N SER A 277 -15.06 -2.25 26.81
CA SER A 277 -13.71 -2.85 26.84
C SER A 277 -12.65 -1.97 27.53
N HIS A 278 -12.94 -0.68 27.72
CA HIS A 278 -12.06 0.24 28.44
C HIS A 278 -12.21 0.16 29.98
N ILE A 279 -13.22 -0.57 30.47
CA ILE A 279 -13.46 -0.77 31.89
C ILE A 279 -12.45 -1.79 32.42
N VAL A 280 -11.60 -1.35 33.33
CA VAL A 280 -10.65 -2.24 34.02
C VAL A 280 -11.37 -2.87 35.20
N HIS A 281 -11.58 -4.18 35.14
CA HIS A 281 -12.18 -4.96 36.23
C HIS A 281 -11.12 -5.39 37.25
N PRO A 282 -11.41 -5.36 38.56
CA PRO A 282 -10.51 -5.91 39.57
C PRO A 282 -10.33 -7.43 39.38
N PRO A 283 -9.22 -8.00 39.87
CA PRO A 283 -9.05 -9.45 39.84
C PRO A 283 -10.15 -10.15 40.66
N PRO A 284 -10.54 -11.39 40.30
CA PRO A 284 -11.49 -12.18 41.07
C PRO A 284 -11.12 -12.28 42.55
N ALA A 285 -12.11 -12.15 43.44
CA ALA A 285 -11.89 -12.20 44.89
C ALA A 285 -11.26 -13.52 45.36
N GLN A 286 -11.53 -14.61 44.63
CA GLN A 286 -10.97 -15.94 44.84
C GLN A 286 -9.44 -15.96 44.72
N TRP A 287 -8.85 -15.02 43.98
CA TRP A 287 -7.40 -14.93 43.80
C TRP A 287 -6.67 -14.20 44.93
N LYS A 288 -7.38 -13.74 45.97
CA LYS A 288 -6.79 -13.00 47.10
C LYS A 288 -5.67 -13.76 47.82
N ASN A 289 -5.76 -15.09 47.89
CA ASN A 289 -4.80 -15.96 48.59
C ASN A 289 -3.97 -16.84 47.62
N GLY A 290 -3.98 -16.54 46.32
CA GLY A 290 -3.31 -17.33 45.29
C GLY A 290 -4.20 -17.59 44.08
N ILE A 291 -3.57 -17.87 42.92
CA ILE A 291 -4.29 -18.11 41.67
C ILE A 291 -4.94 -19.49 41.71
N VAL A 292 -6.25 -19.52 41.50
CA VAL A 292 -7.06 -20.74 41.39
C VAL A 292 -7.86 -20.74 40.09
N GLU A 293 -8.18 -21.90 39.55
CA GLU A 293 -9.03 -22.02 38.37
C GLU A 293 -10.46 -21.51 38.69
N ILE A 294 -11.02 -20.70 37.80
CA ILE A 294 -12.36 -20.11 37.94
C ILE A 294 -13.09 -20.34 36.62
N ASP A 295 -14.35 -20.76 36.70
CA ASP A 295 -15.24 -20.80 35.55
C ASP A 295 -15.41 -19.38 34.98
N PRO A 296 -14.95 -19.08 33.75
CA PRO A 296 -15.09 -17.75 33.17
C PRO A 296 -16.54 -17.27 33.07
N MET A 297 -17.52 -18.18 32.92
CA MET A 297 -18.94 -17.83 32.86
C MET A 297 -19.51 -17.39 34.21
N SER A 298 -18.82 -17.68 35.31
CA SER A 298 -19.17 -17.19 36.65
C SER A 298 -18.80 -15.71 36.85
N ILE A 299 -17.98 -15.13 35.98
CA ILE A 299 -17.58 -13.71 36.05
C ILE A 299 -18.57 -12.88 35.22
N PRO A 300 -19.40 -12.01 35.84
CA PRO A 300 -20.44 -11.26 35.13
C PRO A 300 -19.92 -10.45 33.94
N ALA A 301 -18.75 -9.82 34.09
CA ALA A 301 -18.13 -9.03 33.03
C ALA A 301 -17.73 -9.87 31.80
N ILE A 302 -17.24 -11.10 32.00
CA ILE A 302 -16.90 -12.02 30.90
C ILE A 302 -18.19 -12.47 30.20
N LYS A 303 -19.22 -12.85 30.98
CA LYS A 303 -20.52 -13.23 30.43
C LYS A 303 -21.16 -12.10 29.61
N GLU A 304 -21.11 -10.86 30.09
CA GLU A 304 -21.65 -9.68 29.39
C GLU A 304 -20.88 -9.33 28.11
N SER A 305 -19.61 -9.73 27.99
CA SER A 305 -18.81 -9.50 26.78
C SER A 305 -19.22 -10.36 25.59
N GLY A 306 -20.09 -11.36 25.80
CA GLY A 306 -20.45 -12.36 24.80
C GLY A 306 -19.35 -13.41 24.58
N TRP A 307 -18.34 -13.44 25.46
CA TRP A 307 -17.29 -14.45 25.44
C TRP A 307 -17.89 -15.86 25.52
N SER A 308 -17.32 -16.78 24.75
CA SER A 308 -17.64 -18.20 24.83
C SER A 308 -16.36 -19.03 24.80
N PRO A 309 -16.37 -20.24 25.38
CA PRO A 309 -15.24 -21.16 25.30
C PRO A 309 -14.79 -21.41 23.85
N SER A 310 -15.74 -21.49 22.91
CA SER A 310 -15.43 -21.67 21.48
C SER A 310 -14.67 -20.49 20.86
N MET A 311 -14.99 -19.25 21.25
CA MET A 311 -14.26 -18.06 20.78
C MET A 311 -12.85 -17.99 21.36
N ASP A 312 -12.68 -18.37 22.63
CA ASP A 312 -11.37 -18.44 23.27
C ASP A 312 -10.48 -19.50 22.61
N GLU A 313 -11.04 -20.68 22.36
CA GLU A 313 -10.35 -21.76 21.65
C GLU A 313 -9.90 -21.32 20.24
N LEU A 314 -10.78 -20.69 19.47
CA LEU A 314 -10.45 -20.09 18.16
C LEU A 314 -9.37 -19.02 18.27
N SER A 315 -9.40 -18.17 19.31
CA SER A 315 -8.40 -17.10 19.48
C SER A 315 -7.01 -17.62 19.87
N ARG A 316 -6.96 -18.77 20.54
CA ARG A 316 -5.72 -19.46 20.94
C ARG A 316 -5.14 -20.31 19.82
N GLN A 317 -5.93 -20.61 18.79
CA GLN A 317 -5.41 -21.29 17.62
C GLN A 317 -4.36 -20.39 16.95
N PRO A 318 -3.12 -20.87 16.79
CA PRO A 318 -2.11 -20.11 16.09
C PRO A 318 -2.61 -19.87 14.66
N ARG A 319 -2.59 -18.60 14.24
CA ARG A 319 -3.09 -18.20 12.91
C ARG A 319 -2.37 -18.92 11.77
N HIS A 320 -1.12 -19.29 12.00
CA HIS A 320 -0.28 -20.01 11.06
C HIS A 320 0.43 -21.17 11.76
N GLY A 321 0.90 -22.14 10.99
CA GLY A 321 1.68 -23.28 11.50
C GLY A 321 2.98 -22.86 12.23
N PRO A 322 3.56 -23.75 13.05
CA PRO A 322 4.73 -23.44 13.90
C PRO A 322 5.98 -23.01 13.11
N ASN A 323 6.09 -23.45 11.85
CA ASN A 323 7.22 -23.18 10.96
C ASN A 323 7.01 -21.93 10.08
N TYR A 324 5.85 -21.28 10.13
CA TYR A 324 5.46 -20.24 9.17
C TYR A 324 6.48 -19.09 9.11
N ASN A 325 6.92 -18.59 10.26
CA ASN A 325 7.85 -17.46 10.31
C ASN A 325 9.22 -17.83 9.72
N GLN A 326 9.76 -19.01 10.06
CA GLN A 326 11.03 -19.48 9.50
C GLN A 326 10.93 -19.69 7.98
N LEU A 327 9.82 -20.27 7.49
CA LEU A 327 9.58 -20.45 6.06
C LEU A 327 9.42 -19.10 5.34
N LEU A 328 8.76 -18.13 5.97
CA LEU A 328 8.60 -16.78 5.43
C LEU A 328 9.95 -16.07 5.33
N HIS A 329 10.81 -16.21 6.33
CA HIS A 329 12.18 -15.68 6.28
C HIS A 329 13.00 -16.33 5.16
N LEU A 330 12.99 -17.67 5.07
CA LEU A 330 13.67 -18.39 4.01
C LEU A 330 13.19 -17.98 2.61
N LEU A 331 11.87 -17.88 2.42
CA LEU A 331 11.28 -17.44 1.16
C LEU A 331 11.71 -16.02 0.79
N ASN A 332 11.67 -15.10 1.75
CA ASN A 332 12.11 -13.71 1.52
C ASN A 332 13.59 -13.64 1.14
N ASP A 333 14.45 -14.42 1.80
CA ASP A 333 15.87 -14.48 1.45
C ASP A 333 16.09 -15.02 0.04
N MET A 334 15.35 -16.07 -0.34
CA MET A 334 15.38 -16.60 -1.70
C MET A 334 14.90 -15.57 -2.73
N GLN A 335 13.77 -14.90 -2.49
CA GLN A 335 13.22 -13.87 -3.39
C GLN A 335 14.16 -12.67 -3.58
N ASN A 336 14.92 -12.30 -2.55
CA ASN A 336 15.87 -11.18 -2.59
C ASN A 336 17.24 -11.54 -3.16
N HIS A 337 17.52 -12.83 -3.36
CA HIS A 337 18.79 -13.29 -3.91
C HIS A 337 18.95 -12.89 -5.39
N THR A 338 20.16 -12.50 -5.80
CA THR A 338 20.43 -11.97 -7.16
C THR A 338 20.15 -12.98 -8.28
N ALA A 339 20.15 -14.27 -7.98
CA ALA A 339 19.84 -15.35 -8.93
C ALA A 339 18.33 -15.69 -9.02
N ALA A 340 17.46 -15.02 -8.27
CA ALA A 340 16.04 -15.36 -8.21
C ALA A 340 15.18 -14.79 -9.34
N TRP A 341 15.74 -13.87 -10.13
CA TRP A 341 14.99 -13.15 -11.17
C TRP A 341 14.19 -14.04 -12.15
N PRO A 342 14.62 -15.24 -12.58
CA PRO A 342 13.81 -16.06 -13.49
C PRO A 342 12.67 -16.80 -12.81
N PHE A 343 12.73 -16.92 -11.48
CA PHE A 343 11.80 -17.72 -10.67
C PHE A 343 10.86 -16.86 -9.85
N ALA A 344 10.92 -15.53 -10.02
CA ALA A 344 10.16 -14.58 -9.23
C ALA A 344 8.65 -14.63 -9.54
N GLN A 345 8.27 -15.06 -10.75
CA GLN A 345 6.90 -15.13 -11.25
C GLN A 345 6.73 -16.40 -12.11
N PRO A 346 5.49 -16.87 -12.35
CA PRO A 346 5.24 -17.97 -13.29
C PRO A 346 5.77 -17.65 -14.70
N VAL A 347 6.23 -18.67 -15.42
CA VAL A 347 6.68 -18.52 -16.81
C VAL A 347 5.51 -18.07 -17.70
N ASN A 348 5.66 -16.97 -18.40
CA ASN A 348 4.58 -16.45 -19.24
C ASN A 348 4.37 -17.35 -20.49
N LYS A 349 3.18 -17.95 -20.61
CA LYS A 349 2.81 -18.81 -21.76
C LYS A 349 2.90 -18.08 -23.10
N ASP A 350 2.61 -16.78 -23.13
CA ASP A 350 2.66 -16.00 -24.37
C ASP A 350 4.11 -15.77 -24.83
N GLU A 351 5.07 -15.74 -23.91
CA GLU A 351 6.50 -15.57 -24.19
C GLU A 351 7.20 -16.90 -24.45
N VAL A 352 6.77 -17.97 -23.78
CA VAL A 352 7.33 -19.33 -23.89
C VAL A 352 6.21 -20.34 -24.18
N PRO A 353 5.77 -20.46 -25.44
CA PRO A 353 4.54 -21.18 -25.80
C PRO A 353 4.53 -22.67 -25.46
N ASP A 354 5.67 -23.36 -25.58
CA ASP A 354 5.84 -24.79 -25.38
C ASP A 354 6.15 -25.17 -23.92
N TYR A 355 6.38 -24.19 -23.03
CA TYR A 355 6.82 -24.44 -21.67
C TYR A 355 5.90 -25.39 -20.90
N TYR A 356 4.59 -25.12 -20.94
CA TYR A 356 3.57 -25.92 -20.25
C TYR A 356 3.24 -27.25 -20.95
N GLU A 357 3.76 -27.45 -22.16
CA GLU A 357 3.72 -28.77 -22.81
C GLU A 357 4.81 -29.67 -22.26
N VAL A 358 5.98 -29.11 -21.94
CA VAL A 358 7.15 -29.82 -21.40
C VAL A 358 7.07 -29.97 -19.87
N ILE A 359 6.71 -28.90 -19.17
CA ILE A 359 6.64 -28.83 -17.70
C ILE A 359 5.19 -29.00 -17.24
N LYS A 360 4.94 -30.09 -16.51
CA LYS A 360 3.58 -30.48 -16.08
C LYS A 360 3.18 -29.91 -14.73
N GLU A 361 4.15 -29.70 -13.85
CA GLU A 361 3.94 -29.16 -12.50
C GLU A 361 4.75 -27.87 -12.37
N PRO A 362 4.29 -26.73 -12.93
CA PRO A 362 5.00 -25.47 -12.83
C PRO A 362 5.04 -24.96 -11.38
N MET A 363 6.14 -24.29 -11.01
CA MET A 363 6.30 -23.65 -9.71
C MET A 363 7.20 -22.43 -9.82
N ASP A 364 6.97 -21.44 -8.96
CA ASP A 364 7.72 -20.20 -8.85
C ASP A 364 7.60 -19.60 -7.44
N LEU A 365 8.46 -18.64 -7.11
CA LEU A 365 8.57 -18.06 -5.77
C LEU A 365 7.35 -17.21 -5.35
N SER A 366 6.56 -16.69 -6.29
CA SER A 366 5.33 -15.97 -5.96
C SER A 366 4.16 -16.92 -5.69
N THR A 367 4.07 -18.03 -6.42
CA THR A 367 3.14 -19.12 -6.10
C THR A 367 3.46 -19.73 -4.73
N MET A 368 4.75 -19.92 -4.41
CA MET A 368 5.16 -20.34 -3.06
C MET A 368 4.78 -19.32 -1.98
N GLU A 369 4.87 -18.02 -2.26
CA GLU A 369 4.44 -16.96 -1.32
C GLU A 369 2.94 -17.06 -1.01
N GLU A 370 2.12 -17.23 -2.04
CA GLU A 370 0.67 -17.43 -1.88
C GLU A 370 0.35 -18.71 -1.11
N ARG A 371 1.03 -19.82 -1.42
CA ARG A 371 0.83 -21.10 -0.73
C ARG A 371 1.21 -21.02 0.75
N LEU A 372 2.31 -20.33 1.07
CA LEU A 372 2.72 -20.10 2.44
C LEU A 372 1.70 -19.26 3.22
N GLN A 373 1.22 -18.16 2.65
CA GLN A 373 0.21 -17.29 3.27
C GLN A 373 -1.11 -18.00 3.58
N ASN A 374 -1.44 -19.05 2.83
CA ASN A 374 -2.62 -19.89 3.00
C ASN A 374 -2.35 -21.18 3.80
N ASP A 375 -1.23 -21.26 4.53
CA ASP A 375 -0.84 -22.39 5.38
C ASP A 375 -0.75 -23.75 4.65
N LEU A 376 -0.40 -23.73 3.35
CA LEU A 376 -0.28 -24.94 2.53
C LEU A 376 1.09 -25.65 2.68
N TYR A 377 1.92 -25.21 3.63
CA TYR A 377 3.19 -25.83 3.99
C TYR A 377 3.18 -26.27 5.46
N PRO A 378 2.47 -27.36 5.81
CA PRO A 378 2.39 -27.83 7.18
C PRO A 378 3.75 -28.31 7.71
N ARG A 379 4.64 -28.75 6.82
CA ARG A 379 6.01 -29.15 7.16
C ARG A 379 7.04 -28.50 6.24
N PRO A 380 8.29 -28.27 6.71
CA PRO A 380 9.33 -27.64 5.89
C PRO A 380 9.65 -28.42 4.60
N GLU A 381 9.49 -29.75 4.62
CA GLU A 381 9.70 -30.62 3.47
C GLU A 381 8.73 -30.32 2.34
N ASP A 382 7.50 -29.89 2.66
CA ASP A 382 6.49 -29.53 1.66
C ASP A 382 6.91 -28.24 0.93
N PHE A 383 7.50 -27.27 1.64
CA PHE A 383 8.10 -26.07 1.05
C PHE A 383 9.34 -26.41 0.22
N ILE A 384 10.24 -27.24 0.75
CA ILE A 384 11.46 -27.67 0.05
C ILE A 384 11.12 -28.40 -1.24
N LYS A 385 10.06 -29.22 -1.25
CA LYS A 385 9.60 -29.92 -2.46
C LYS A 385 9.23 -28.94 -3.56
N ASP A 386 8.44 -27.90 -3.26
CA ASP A 386 8.06 -26.87 -4.22
C ASP A 386 9.27 -26.05 -4.67
N ALA A 387 10.19 -25.70 -3.74
CA ALA A 387 11.42 -25.01 -4.08
C ALA A 387 12.31 -25.82 -5.03
N LYS A 388 12.46 -27.12 -4.79
CA LYS A 388 13.20 -28.03 -5.69
C LYS A 388 12.54 -28.13 -7.05
N LEU A 389 11.21 -28.15 -7.09
CA LEU A 389 10.45 -28.19 -8.34
C LEU A 389 10.76 -26.99 -9.24
N ILE A 390 10.99 -25.79 -8.68
CA ILE A 390 11.48 -24.62 -9.44
C ILE A 390 12.79 -24.95 -10.17
N PHE A 391 13.76 -25.51 -9.45
CA PHE A 391 15.10 -25.77 -9.98
C PHE A 391 15.12 -26.94 -10.98
N ASP A 392 14.38 -28.00 -10.67
CA ASP A 392 14.28 -29.19 -11.50
C ASP A 392 13.53 -28.90 -12.81
N ASN A 393 12.45 -28.14 -12.75
CA ASN A 393 11.75 -27.67 -13.95
C ASN A 393 12.67 -26.78 -14.81
N CYS A 394 13.42 -25.87 -14.17
CA CYS A 394 14.37 -25.02 -14.89
C CYS A 394 15.41 -25.86 -15.64
N ARG A 395 16.03 -26.86 -14.99
CA ARG A 395 17.02 -27.76 -15.61
C ARG A 395 16.43 -28.70 -16.65
N ARG A 396 15.16 -29.11 -16.48
CA ARG A 396 14.46 -29.96 -17.44
C ARG A 396 14.18 -29.23 -18.75
N TYR A 397 13.79 -27.97 -18.66
CA TYR A 397 13.45 -27.16 -19.84
C TYR A 397 14.68 -26.49 -20.48
N ASN A 398 15.65 -26.04 -19.67
CA ASN A 398 16.79 -25.25 -20.13
C ASN A 398 18.10 -26.06 -20.13
N ASN A 399 18.95 -25.84 -21.13
CA ASN A 399 20.30 -26.39 -21.15
C ASN A 399 21.18 -25.83 -20.01
N GLU A 400 22.09 -26.64 -19.48
CA GLU A 400 22.99 -26.30 -18.35
C GLU A 400 23.85 -25.05 -18.58
N THR A 401 24.17 -24.73 -19.83
CA THR A 401 24.99 -23.55 -20.17
C THR A 401 24.23 -22.23 -20.08
N THR A 402 22.89 -22.28 -20.03
CA THR A 402 22.02 -21.10 -20.04
C THR A 402 22.15 -20.30 -18.75
N PRO A 403 21.89 -18.98 -18.80
CA PRO A 403 21.79 -18.15 -17.59
C PRO A 403 20.75 -18.67 -16.59
N TYR A 404 19.65 -19.26 -17.08
CA TYR A 404 18.57 -19.83 -16.26
C TYR A 404 19.04 -21.01 -15.41
N ALA A 405 19.68 -22.00 -16.03
CA ALA A 405 20.20 -23.17 -15.31
C ALA A 405 21.30 -22.76 -14.30
N LYS A 406 22.16 -21.81 -14.66
CA LYS A 406 23.16 -21.24 -13.74
C LYS A 406 22.51 -20.53 -12.55
N SER A 407 21.42 -19.79 -12.78
CA SER A 407 20.65 -19.14 -11.72
C SER A 407 19.97 -20.15 -10.80
N ALA A 408 19.38 -21.22 -11.35
CA ALA A 408 18.77 -22.29 -10.57
C ALA A 408 19.80 -22.92 -9.61
N ASN A 409 20.97 -23.31 -10.12
CA ASN A 409 22.02 -23.92 -9.32
C ASN A 409 22.54 -22.99 -8.21
N LYS A 410 22.65 -21.68 -8.48
CA LYS A 410 23.06 -20.68 -7.49
C LYS A 410 22.01 -20.51 -6.39
N LEU A 411 20.74 -20.37 -6.77
CA LEU A 411 19.66 -20.16 -5.82
C LEU A 411 19.40 -21.41 -4.98
N GLU A 412 19.45 -22.60 -5.58
CA GLU A 412 19.33 -23.87 -4.86
C GLU A 412 20.44 -24.03 -3.83
N LYS A 413 21.70 -23.76 -4.20
CA LYS A 413 22.82 -23.79 -3.26
C LYS A 413 22.61 -22.80 -2.11
N PHE A 414 22.13 -21.59 -2.41
CA PHE A 414 21.83 -20.59 -1.39
C PHE A 414 20.71 -21.04 -0.45
N MET A 415 19.62 -21.60 -0.97
CA MET A 415 18.52 -22.16 -0.18
C MET A 415 19.05 -23.20 0.82
N TRP A 416 19.86 -24.16 0.36
CA TRP A 416 20.43 -25.19 1.23
C TRP A 416 21.37 -24.62 2.30
N GLN A 417 22.13 -23.56 1.97
CA GLN A 417 22.93 -22.85 2.97
C GLN A 417 22.06 -22.20 4.06
N GLN A 418 20.93 -21.59 3.68
CA GLN A 418 20.00 -21.02 4.66
C GLN A 418 19.34 -22.09 5.51
N ILE A 419 18.87 -23.19 4.92
CA ILE A 419 18.27 -24.32 5.65
C ILE A 419 19.25 -24.90 6.67
N LYS A 420 20.53 -25.06 6.30
CA LYS A 420 21.57 -25.57 7.19
C LYS A 420 21.83 -24.66 8.41
N ASN A 421 21.62 -23.35 8.25
CA ASN A 421 21.78 -22.39 9.34
C ASN A 421 20.61 -22.38 10.33
N ILE A 422 19.51 -23.07 10.01
CA ILE A 422 18.35 -23.24 10.89
C ILE A 422 18.56 -24.54 11.67
N PRO A 423 18.88 -24.50 12.98
CA PRO A 423 19.25 -25.69 13.75
C PRO A 423 18.24 -26.82 13.63
N GLU A 424 16.95 -26.49 13.67
CA GLU A 424 15.82 -27.42 13.62
C GLU A 424 15.73 -28.16 12.27
N TRP A 425 16.24 -27.57 11.18
CA TRP A 425 16.11 -28.09 9.82
C TRP A 425 17.46 -28.50 9.22
N SER A 426 18.54 -28.41 9.98
CA SER A 426 19.89 -28.75 9.53
C SER A 426 19.99 -30.17 8.93
N HIS A 427 19.25 -31.13 9.49
CA HIS A 427 19.13 -32.50 9.00
C HIS A 427 18.44 -32.65 7.64
N LEU A 428 17.66 -31.65 7.21
CA LEU A 428 16.99 -31.67 5.90
C LEU A 428 17.97 -31.35 4.76
N ALA A 429 19.14 -30.79 5.09
CA ALA A 429 20.18 -30.41 4.12
C ALA A 429 21.29 -31.47 3.97
N GLU A 430 21.11 -32.66 4.55
CA GLU A 430 22.06 -33.79 4.48
C GLU A 430 22.00 -34.60 3.19
#